data_AF-A0A0B1S5B9-F1
#
_entry.id   AF-A0A0B1S5B9-F1
#
_cell.length_a   1.000
_cell.length_b   1.000
_cell.length_c   1.000
_cell.angle_alpha   90.00
_cell.angle_beta   90.00
_cell.angle_gamma   90.00
#
_symmetry.space_group_name_H-M   'P 1'
#
loop_
_entity.id
_entity.type
_entity.pdbx_description
1 polymer ?
#
loop_
_entity_poly.entity_id
_entity_poly.type
_entity_poly.pdbx_seq_one_letter_code
_entity_poly.pdbx_strand_id
1 'polypeptide(L)'
;LSFCSFYHESILPSPFQIATAACQVDFGDYEPHCKNGQYDEEYIYGFLMGSVNYRRSSLVRGVQPNSYTKTAIPAGQMMRELDWSCALEKKARSLLKSDCSDDEMPAIPTNRTGFFFK
;
A
#
# COMPACT_ATOMS: atom_id res chain seq x y z
N LEU A 1 -5.31 -12.22 16.83
CA LEU A 1 -4.56 -12.68 18.03
C LEU A 1 -4.58 -14.20 18.05
N SER A 2 -3.52 -14.84 17.58
CA SER A 2 -3.26 -16.25 17.86
C SER A 2 -1.88 -16.32 18.50
N PHE A 3 -1.83 -16.84 19.72
CA PHE A 3 -0.64 -16.92 20.56
C PHE A 3 0.14 -18.19 20.21
N CYS A 4 1.36 -18.06 19.70
CA CYS A 4 2.34 -19.15 19.76
C CYS A 4 3.07 -19.05 21.11
N SER A 5 2.55 -19.72 22.15
CA SER A 5 3.30 -19.88 23.40
C SER A 5 4.34 -20.98 23.23
N PHE A 6 5.60 -20.59 23.06
CA PHE A 6 6.74 -21.47 23.30
C PHE A 6 6.86 -21.70 24.81
N TYR A 7 6.50 -22.89 25.28
CA TYR A 7 6.92 -23.33 26.61
C TYR A 7 8.36 -23.85 26.53
N HIS A 8 9.22 -23.17 27.28
CA HIS A 8 10.60 -23.52 27.54
C HIS A 8 10.60 -24.55 28.66
N GLU A 9 10.79 -25.84 28.35
CA GLU A 9 11.12 -26.83 29.37
C GLU A 9 12.27 -27.72 28.89
N SER A 10 13.38 -27.56 29.59
CA SER A 10 14.59 -28.37 29.58
C SER A 10 14.26 -29.85 29.78
N ILE A 11 14.65 -30.71 28.83
CA ILE A 11 15.20 -32.08 28.96
C ILE A 11 15.42 -32.64 27.52
N LEU A 12 16.62 -33.15 27.22
CA LEU A 12 16.89 -34.03 26.07
C LEU A 12 17.11 -35.47 26.60
N PRO A 13 16.99 -36.56 25.80
CA PRO A 13 16.16 -36.79 24.61
C PRO A 13 15.44 -38.18 24.61
N SER A 14 14.51 -38.40 23.68
CA SER A 14 14.09 -39.74 23.22
C SER A 14 14.11 -39.76 21.68
N PRO A 15 14.59 -40.84 21.02
CA PRO A 15 14.94 -40.81 19.60
C PRO A 15 13.76 -41.02 18.63
N PHE A 16 12.52 -41.02 19.09
CA PHE A 16 11.37 -41.29 18.23
C PHE A 16 10.25 -40.28 18.47
N GLN A 17 9.79 -39.68 17.37
CA GLN A 17 8.68 -38.73 17.22
C GLN A 17 9.08 -37.25 17.19
N ILE A 18 9.64 -36.83 16.06
CA ILE A 18 9.43 -35.45 15.58
C ILE A 18 7.98 -35.40 15.08
N ALA A 19 7.06 -35.00 15.95
CA ALA A 19 5.78 -34.48 15.47
C ALA A 19 6.09 -33.12 14.84
N THR A 20 6.19 -33.08 13.51
CA THR A 20 6.17 -31.82 12.76
C THR A 20 4.82 -31.16 12.99
N ALA A 21 4.73 -30.31 14.00
CA ALA A 21 3.67 -29.33 14.11
C ALA A 21 3.85 -28.37 12.94
N ALA A 22 3.17 -28.66 11.83
CA ALA A 22 2.98 -27.68 10.78
C ALA A 22 2.12 -26.57 11.39
N CYS A 23 2.71 -25.41 11.67
CA CYS A 23 1.94 -24.19 11.81
C CYS A 23 1.29 -23.94 10.44
N GLN A 24 0.07 -24.45 10.25
CA GLN A 24 -0.75 -24.03 9.12
C GLN A 24 -1.05 -22.56 9.34
N VAL A 25 -0.34 -21.71 8.62
CA VAL A 25 -0.72 -20.30 8.49
C VAL A 25 -1.97 -20.34 7.62
N ASP A 26 -3.13 -20.07 8.23
CA ASP A 26 -4.34 -19.75 7.49
C ASP A 26 -4.06 -18.40 6.82
N PHE A 27 -3.46 -18.45 5.63
CA PHE A 27 -3.47 -17.32 4.72
C PHE A 27 -4.93 -17.20 4.33
N GLY A 28 -5.69 -16.35 5.03
CA GLY A 28 -7.06 -16.03 4.64
C GLY A 28 -7.10 -15.79 3.14
N ASP A 29 -8.13 -16.31 2.47
CA ASP A 29 -8.23 -16.26 1.01
C ASP A 29 -8.00 -14.83 0.53
N TYR A 30 -6.87 -14.62 -0.13
CA TYR A 30 -6.49 -13.34 -0.68
C TYR A 30 -7.35 -13.08 -1.91
N GLU A 31 -8.29 -12.14 -1.80
CA GLU A 31 -9.15 -11.70 -2.91
C GLU A 31 -8.82 -10.26 -3.31
N PRO A 32 -8.33 -10.01 -4.54
CA PRO A 32 -8.13 -8.66 -5.03
C PRO A 32 -9.44 -7.86 -5.05
N HIS A 33 -9.41 -6.64 -4.53
CA HIS A 33 -10.57 -5.75 -4.48
C HIS A 33 -11.11 -5.43 -5.89
N CYS A 34 -10.21 -5.24 -6.86
CA CYS A 34 -10.55 -5.02 -8.26
C CYS A 34 -10.40 -6.30 -9.06
N LYS A 35 -11.27 -6.52 -10.06
CA LYS A 35 -11.14 -7.65 -11.00
C LYS A 35 -9.78 -7.62 -11.69
N ASN A 36 -9.03 -8.73 -11.58
CA ASN A 36 -7.64 -8.87 -12.05
C ASN A 36 -6.67 -7.87 -11.40
N GLY A 37 -7.03 -7.30 -10.25
CA GLY A 37 -6.20 -6.40 -9.46
C GLY A 37 -5.10 -7.15 -8.70
N GLN A 38 -4.25 -6.39 -8.02
CA GLN A 38 -3.11 -6.91 -7.26
C GLN A 38 -3.19 -6.63 -5.76
N TYR A 39 -4.23 -5.96 -5.30
CA TYR A 39 -4.36 -5.62 -3.88
C TYR A 39 -5.77 -5.90 -3.41
N ASP A 40 -5.86 -6.45 -2.20
CA ASP A 40 -7.11 -6.63 -1.48
C ASP A 40 -7.60 -5.30 -0.90
N GLU A 41 -8.80 -5.32 -0.32
CA GLU A 41 -9.45 -4.15 0.24
C GLU A 41 -8.69 -3.60 1.46
N GLU A 42 -8.17 -4.49 2.31
CA GLU A 42 -7.42 -4.10 3.52
C GLU A 42 -6.18 -3.30 3.14
N TYR A 43 -5.43 -3.74 2.14
CA TYR A 43 -4.26 -3.03 1.65
C TYR A 43 -4.65 -1.70 0.97
N ILE A 44 -5.66 -1.71 0.10
CA ILE A 44 -6.09 -0.49 -0.62
C ILE A 44 -6.58 0.58 0.37
N TYR A 45 -7.49 0.25 1.28
CA TYR A 45 -8.10 1.25 2.14
C TYR A 45 -7.30 1.50 3.41
N GLY A 46 -6.76 0.46 4.03
CA GLY A 46 -5.97 0.57 5.25
C GLY A 46 -4.60 1.23 5.01
N PHE A 47 -3.91 0.84 3.94
CA PHE A 47 -2.56 1.33 3.66
C PHE A 47 -2.54 2.44 2.61
N LEU A 48 -2.99 2.18 1.38
CA LEU A 48 -2.81 3.14 0.28
C LEU A 48 -3.67 4.40 0.44
N MET A 49 -5.00 4.26 0.50
CA MET A 49 -5.92 5.39 0.64
C MET A 49 -5.77 6.06 2.00
N GLY A 50 -5.63 5.28 3.08
CA GLY A 50 -5.33 5.80 4.41
C GLY A 50 -4.10 6.73 4.42
N SER A 51 -2.98 6.30 3.84
CA SER A 51 -1.76 7.10 3.78
C SER A 51 -1.91 8.37 2.94
N VAL A 52 -2.55 8.27 1.77
CA VAL A 52 -2.73 9.42 0.86
C VAL A 52 -3.67 10.45 1.48
N ASN A 53 -4.81 10.02 2.01
CA ASN A 53 -5.80 10.91 2.62
C ASN A 53 -5.28 11.55 3.91
N TYR A 54 -4.47 10.83 4.70
CA TYR A 54 -3.79 11.42 5.86
C TYR A 54 -2.89 12.60 5.46
N ARG A 55 -2.09 12.46 4.39
CA ARG A 55 -1.24 13.54 3.88
C ARG A 55 -2.06 14.70 3.33
N ARG A 56 -3.14 14.41 2.59
CA ARG A 56 -4.08 15.43 2.08
C ARG A 56 -4.74 16.23 3.21
N SER A 57 -5.14 15.55 4.28
CA SER A 57 -5.69 16.19 5.49
C SER A 57 -4.64 17.08 6.16
N SER A 58 -3.39 16.62 6.25
CA SER A 58 -2.28 17.40 6.83
C SER A 58 -1.99 18.69 6.05
N LEU A 59 -2.16 18.68 4.73
CA LEU A 59 -2.04 19.87 3.88
C LEU A 59 -3.18 20.87 4.14
N VAL A 60 -4.44 20.41 4.20
CA VAL A 60 -5.59 21.30 4.49
C VAL A 60 -5.47 21.94 5.86
N ARG A 61 -5.00 21.18 6.85
CA ARG A 61 -4.76 21.69 8.20
C ARG A 61 -3.58 22.64 8.31
N GLY A 62 -2.77 22.79 7.26
CA GLY A 62 -1.57 23.62 7.29
C GLY A 62 -0.52 23.13 8.27
N VAL A 63 -0.42 21.80 8.48
CA VAL A 63 0.56 21.20 9.40
C VAL A 63 1.64 20.41 8.67
N GLN A 64 1.49 20.19 7.37
CA GLN A 64 2.49 19.52 6.54
C GLN A 64 3.75 20.39 6.43
N PRO A 65 4.93 19.93 6.89
CA PRO A 65 6.17 20.67 6.71
C PRO A 65 6.56 20.74 5.23
N ASN A 66 7.05 21.90 4.82
CA ASN A 66 7.78 22.08 3.57
C ASN A 66 9.19 21.50 3.73
N SER A 67 9.63 20.67 2.80
CA SER A 67 10.94 20.00 2.87
C SER A 67 12.11 20.98 2.79
N TYR A 68 11.96 22.09 2.05
CA TYR A 68 12.97 23.11 1.82
C TYR A 68 13.04 24.13 2.97
N THR A 69 11.93 24.80 3.29
CA THR A 69 11.91 25.88 4.29
C THR A 69 11.75 25.39 5.73
N LYS A 70 11.37 24.11 5.93
CA LYS A 70 11.00 23.51 7.23
C LYS A 70 9.79 24.15 7.92
N THR A 71 9.23 25.20 7.34
CA THR A 71 7.98 25.81 7.78
C THR A 71 6.79 25.01 7.29
N ALA A 72 5.64 25.14 7.94
CA ALA A 72 4.42 24.50 7.48
C ALA A 72 3.95 25.11 6.14
N ILE A 73 3.48 24.24 5.24
CA ILE A 73 2.77 24.65 4.03
C ILE A 73 1.46 25.33 4.46
N PRO A 74 1.05 26.45 3.83
CA PRO A 74 -0.20 27.12 4.16
C PRO A 74 -1.41 26.19 4.12
N ALA A 75 -2.37 26.43 5.00
CA ALA A 75 -3.62 25.69 5.04
C ALA A 75 -4.37 25.79 3.70
N GLY A 76 -4.79 24.64 3.18
CA GLY A 76 -5.69 24.57 2.03
C GLY A 76 -7.13 24.93 2.41
N GLN A 77 -7.94 25.38 1.44
CA GLN A 77 -9.35 25.68 1.68
C GLN A 77 -10.19 24.41 1.79
N MET A 78 -10.30 23.65 0.69
CA MET A 78 -11.13 22.46 0.61
C MET A 78 -10.40 21.39 -0.20
N MET A 79 -10.18 20.23 0.41
CA MET A 79 -9.61 19.05 -0.23
C MET A 79 -10.53 17.88 0.06
N ARG A 80 -11.12 17.31 -0.99
CA ARG A 80 -11.94 16.10 -0.83
C ARG A 80 -11.07 14.89 -0.58
N GLU A 81 -11.59 14.00 0.25
CA GLU A 81 -11.06 12.66 0.43
C GLU A 81 -11.06 11.92 -0.91
N LEU A 82 -10.01 11.15 -1.17
CA LEU A 82 -9.92 10.29 -2.34
C LEU A 82 -10.46 8.91 -2.00
N ASP A 83 -11.05 8.29 -3.00
CA ASP A 83 -11.48 6.90 -2.96
C ASP A 83 -10.77 6.13 -4.08
N TRP A 84 -10.67 4.82 -3.92
CA TRP A 84 -10.10 3.94 -4.91
C TRP A 84 -11.01 3.83 -6.14
N SER A 85 -10.42 3.64 -7.31
CA SER A 85 -11.17 3.42 -8.54
C SER A 85 -10.53 2.32 -9.35
N CYS A 86 -11.21 1.18 -9.47
CA CYS A 86 -10.75 0.06 -10.29
C CYS A 86 -10.55 0.45 -11.77
N ALA A 87 -11.30 1.43 -12.27
CA ALA A 87 -11.11 1.95 -13.63
C ALA A 87 -9.79 2.72 -13.79
N LEU A 88 -9.39 3.48 -12.77
CA LEU A 88 -8.11 4.18 -12.75
C LEU A 88 -6.95 3.21 -12.48
N GLU A 89 -7.13 2.21 -11.61
CA GLU A 89 -6.15 1.15 -11.38
C GLU A 89 -5.85 0.41 -12.69
N LYS A 90 -6.89 -0.03 -13.42
CA LYS A 90 -6.72 -0.71 -14.72
C LYS A 90 -5.93 0.14 -15.72
N LYS A 91 -6.21 1.45 -15.78
CA LYS A 91 -5.49 2.38 -16.66
C LYS A 91 -4.05 2.57 -16.21
N ALA A 92 -3.81 2.77 -14.92
CA ALA A 92 -2.45 2.91 -14.38
C ALA A 92 -1.61 1.67 -14.68
N ARG A 93 -2.17 0.48 -14.47
CA ARG A 93 -1.51 -0.79 -14.81
C ARG A 93 -1.22 -0.95 -16.29
N SER A 94 -2.12 -0.47 -17.17
CA SER A 94 -1.86 -0.49 -18.63
C SER A 94 -0.72 0.42 -19.07
N LEU A 95 -0.30 1.38 -18.23
CA LEU A 95 0.84 2.26 -18.50
C LEU A 95 2.16 1.67 -17.95
N LEU A 96 2.11 0.65 -17.10
CA LEU A 96 3.31 -0.03 -16.62
C LEU A 96 3.87 -0.89 -17.76
N LYS A 97 5.12 -0.61 -18.13
CA LYS A 97 5.86 -1.45 -19.07
C LYS A 97 6.28 -2.76 -18.41
N SER A 98 6.45 -3.80 -19.21
CA SER A 98 6.86 -5.12 -18.74
C SER A 98 8.28 -5.18 -18.18
N ASP A 99 9.14 -4.23 -18.55
CA ASP A 99 10.53 -4.12 -18.11
C ASP A 99 10.70 -3.25 -16.85
N CYS A 100 9.62 -2.67 -16.33
CA CYS A 100 9.65 -1.69 -15.23
C CYS A 100 10.65 -0.54 -15.46
N SER A 101 10.94 -0.18 -16.72
CA SER A 101 11.83 0.95 -17.01
C SER A 101 11.13 2.28 -16.74
N ASP A 102 11.75 3.11 -15.90
CA ASP A 102 11.34 4.50 -15.66
C ASP A 102 11.92 5.45 -16.73
N ASP A 103 12.63 4.92 -17.72
CA ASP A 103 13.36 5.68 -18.75
C ASP A 103 12.45 6.46 -19.70
N GLU A 104 11.19 6.03 -19.86
CA GLU A 104 10.21 6.77 -20.64
C GLU A 104 9.06 7.25 -19.76
N MET A 105 8.91 8.58 -19.71
CA MET A 105 7.71 9.20 -19.17
C MET A 105 6.47 8.68 -19.89
N PRO A 106 5.37 8.38 -19.16
CA PRO A 106 4.12 8.00 -19.79
C PRO A 106 3.66 9.07 -20.78
N ALA A 107 3.19 8.63 -21.96
CA ALA A 107 2.63 9.54 -22.94
C ALA A 107 1.47 10.34 -22.34
N ILE A 108 1.55 11.67 -22.43
CA ILE A 108 0.50 12.56 -21.92
C ILE A 108 -0.74 12.39 -22.82
N PRO A 109 -1.92 12.05 -22.27
CA PRO A 109 -3.14 11.95 -23.06
C PRO A 109 -3.47 13.27 -23.76
N THR A 110 -4.06 13.20 -24.96
CA THR A 110 -4.46 14.38 -25.74
C THR A 110 -5.31 15.33 -24.88
N ASN A 111 -5.02 16.64 -24.96
CA ASN A 111 -5.66 17.71 -24.19
C ASN A 111 -5.47 17.61 -22.65
N ARG A 112 -4.37 17.00 -22.18
CA ARG A 112 -3.99 17.02 -20.76
C ARG A 112 -2.56 17.53 -20.58
N THR A 113 -2.26 18.00 -19.37
CA THR A 113 -0.91 18.38 -18.94
C THR A 113 -0.35 17.25 -18.08
N GLY A 114 0.84 16.75 -18.42
CA GLY A 114 1.57 15.78 -17.62
C GLY A 114 2.27 16.45 -16.44
N PHE A 115 2.32 15.77 -15.30
CA PHE A 115 3.09 16.18 -14.12
C PHE A 115 4.11 15.09 -13.80
N PHE A 116 5.13 14.96 -14.64
CA PHE A 116 6.25 14.06 -14.38
C PHE A 116 7.53 14.89 -14.36
N PHE A 117 8.34 14.69 -13.33
CA PHE A 117 9.63 15.35 -13.18
C PHE A 117 10.74 14.36 -13.58
N LYS A 118 11.82 14.88 -14.19
CA LYS A 118 13.09 14.17 -14.33
C LYS A 118 13.95 14.38 -13.09
#